data_AF-A0A6G1F6Y3-F1
#
_entry.id   AF-A0A6G1F6Y3-F1
#
_cell.length_a   1.000
_cell.length_b   1.000
_cell.length_c   1.000
_cell.angle_alpha   90.00
_cell.angle_beta   90.00
_cell.angle_gamma   90.00
#
_symmetry.space_group_name_H-M   'P 1'
#
loop_
_entity.id
_entity.type
_entity.pdbx_description
1 polymer ?
#
loop_
_entity_poly.entity_id
_entity_poly.type
_entity_poly.pdbx_seq_one_letter_code
_entity_poly.pdbx_strand_id
1 'polypeptide(L)'
;MGSGRTMSRWSAFWAHMGDLARGKQMHRYLEERGFLLNLRLATSLVDMYAKCGVIGEALEVFQDVPAETTEVLIWNAVIGGLAVHGMSRESVQMFQKMEHAGVVPDEITYLLSAKCLRAWWFGG
;
A
#
# COMPACT_ATOMS: atom_id res chain seq x y z
N MET A 1 14.08 -10.50 34.64
CA MET A 1 13.64 -9.15 34.22
C MET A 1 13.30 -9.17 32.73
N GLY A 2 12.00 -9.21 32.37
CA GLY A 2 11.53 -9.42 30.99
C GLY A 2 10.35 -8.54 30.55
N SER A 3 10.12 -7.41 31.22
CA SER A 3 8.89 -6.59 31.05
C SER A 3 9.00 -5.45 30.02
N GLY A 4 10.20 -5.07 29.57
CA GLY A 4 10.39 -3.88 28.73
C GLY A 4 10.01 -4.03 27.24
N ARG A 5 10.09 -5.25 26.69
CA ARG A 5 9.92 -5.45 25.24
C ARG A 5 8.46 -5.45 24.79
N THR A 6 7.54 -5.91 25.63
CA THR A 6 6.11 -5.98 25.29
C THR A 6 5.47 -4.60 25.26
N MET A 7 5.83 -3.71 26.20
CA MET A 7 5.28 -2.35 26.28
C MET A 7 5.52 -1.52 25.02
N SER A 8 6.72 -1.62 24.42
CA SER A 8 7.06 -0.93 23.16
C SER A 8 6.25 -1.40 21.95
N ARG A 9 5.84 -2.68 21.93
CA ARG A 9 5.00 -3.24 20.87
C ARG A 9 3.57 -2.71 20.97
N TRP A 10 3.05 -2.55 22.18
CA TRP A 10 1.73 -1.97 22.41
C TRP A 10 1.68 -0.48 22.06
N SER A 11 2.70 0.29 22.45
CA SER A 11 2.76 1.71 22.08
C SER A 11 2.86 1.92 20.57
N ALA A 12 3.66 1.11 19.87
CA ALA A 12 3.74 1.14 18.40
C ALA A 12 2.41 0.72 17.76
N PHE A 13 1.76 -0.33 18.29
CA PHE A 13 0.44 -0.76 17.83
C PHE A 13 -0.63 0.32 18.02
N TRP A 14 -0.66 1.00 19.17
CA TRP A 14 -1.60 2.09 19.43
C TRP A 14 -1.31 3.33 18.59
N ALA A 15 -0.04 3.66 18.35
CA ALA A 15 0.33 4.72 17.41
C ALA A 15 -0.21 4.40 16.01
N HIS A 16 -0.02 3.16 15.56
CA HIS A 16 -0.53 2.66 14.29
C HIS A 16 -2.06 2.74 14.19
N MET A 17 -2.76 2.33 15.25
CA MET A 17 -4.22 2.44 15.30
C MET A 17 -4.70 3.90 15.33
N GLY A 18 -3.97 4.78 16.00
CA GLY A 18 -4.23 6.22 16.03
C GLY A 18 -4.06 6.87 14.66
N ASP A 19 -3.01 6.49 13.94
CA ASP A 19 -2.75 6.96 12.57
C ASP A 19 -3.82 6.44 11.59
N LEU A 20 -4.23 5.17 11.72
CA LEU A 20 -5.31 4.60 10.93
C LEU A 20 -6.66 5.30 11.18
N ALA A 21 -7.02 5.56 12.44
CA ALA A 21 -8.28 6.22 12.78
C ALA A 21 -8.35 7.63 12.18
N ARG A 22 -7.25 8.39 12.24
CA ARG A 22 -7.14 9.71 11.60
C ARG A 22 -7.16 9.60 10.08
N GLY A 23 -6.46 8.61 9.52
CA GLY A 23 -6.46 8.32 8.10
C GLY A 23 -7.86 8.07 7.55
N LYS A 24 -8.68 7.27 8.25
CA LYS A 24 -10.08 7.02 7.89
C LYS A 24 -10.95 8.26 7.96
N GLN A 25 -10.75 9.12 8.96
CA GLN A 25 -11.46 10.39 9.04
C GLN A 25 -11.11 11.32 7.88
N MET A 26 -9.82 11.38 7.52
CA MET A 26 -9.37 12.15 6.37
C MET A 26 -9.91 11.57 5.05
N HIS A 27 -9.88 10.25 4.89
CA HIS A 27 -10.43 9.57 3.72
C HIS A 27 -11.90 9.97 3.49
N ARG A 28 -12.74 9.82 4.52
CA ARG A 28 -14.16 10.23 4.45
C ARG A 28 -14.32 11.72 4.11
N TYR A 29 -13.52 12.59 4.72
CA TYR A 29 -13.55 14.01 4.42
C TYR A 29 -13.20 14.33 2.95
N LEU A 30 -12.27 13.58 2.36
CA LEU A 30 -11.89 13.73 0.96
C LEU A 30 -12.97 13.19 0.01
N GLU A 31 -13.59 12.06 0.35
CA GLU A 31 -14.75 11.49 -0.36
C GLU A 31 -15.92 12.48 -0.41
N GLU A 32 -16.33 13.01 0.74
CA GLU A 32 -17.46 13.94 0.87
C GLU A 32 -17.28 15.23 0.05
N ARG A 33 -16.04 15.57 -0.29
CA ARG A 33 -15.69 16.75 -1.09
C ARG A 33 -15.28 16.44 -2.53
N GLY A 34 -15.35 15.18 -2.95
CA GLY A 34 -15.00 14.75 -4.31
C GLY A 34 -13.51 14.82 -4.65
N PHE A 35 -12.64 14.84 -3.64
CA PHE A 35 -11.19 14.98 -3.82
C PHE A 35 -10.46 13.67 -4.11
N LEU A 36 -11.14 12.52 -4.10
CA LEU A 36 -10.52 11.23 -4.44
C LEU A 36 -10.04 11.14 -5.89
N LEU A 37 -10.52 12.02 -6.78
CA LEU A 37 -10.00 12.16 -8.14
C LEU A 37 -8.57 12.74 -8.18
N ASN A 38 -8.07 13.27 -7.06
CA ASN A 38 -6.70 13.75 -6.99
C ASN A 38 -5.74 12.58 -6.73
N LEU A 39 -4.99 12.20 -7.77
CA LEU A 39 -4.03 11.10 -7.73
C LEU A 39 -3.05 11.17 -6.55
N ARG A 40 -2.58 12.37 -6.17
CA ARG A 40 -1.62 12.54 -5.06
C ARG A 40 -2.26 12.21 -3.71
N LEU A 41 -3.52 12.60 -3.52
CA LEU A 41 -4.26 12.27 -2.31
C LEU A 41 -4.59 10.78 -2.26
N ALA A 42 -5.04 10.21 -3.38
CA ALA A 42 -5.26 8.76 -3.50
C ALA A 42 -3.98 7.97 -3.19
N THR A 43 -2.84 8.35 -3.79
CA THR A 43 -1.53 7.73 -3.52
C THR A 43 -1.14 7.80 -2.04
N SER A 44 -1.42 8.94 -1.40
CA SER A 44 -1.11 9.12 0.03
C SER A 44 -2.02 8.26 0.92
N LEU A 45 -3.29 8.11 0.56
CA LEU A 45 -4.23 7.21 1.24
C LEU A 45 -3.84 5.74 1.06
N VAL A 46 -3.47 5.32 -0.15
CA VAL A 46 -2.96 3.97 -0.43
C VAL A 46 -1.73 3.66 0.43
N ASP A 47 -0.73 4.55 0.45
CA ASP A 47 0.48 4.38 1.26
C ASP A 47 0.17 4.30 2.76
N MET A 48 -0.74 5.14 3.25
CA MET A 48 -1.18 5.13 4.65
C MET A 48 -1.89 3.81 5.01
N TYR A 49 -2.86 3.37 4.22
CA TYR A 49 -3.56 2.11 4.45
C TYR A 49 -2.62 0.89 4.35
N ALA A 50 -1.71 0.91 3.38
CA ALA A 50 -0.67 -0.08 3.23
C ALA A 50 0.22 -0.16 4.46
N LYS A 51 0.74 0.97 4.96
CA LYS A 51 1.53 1.01 6.20
C LYS A 51 0.73 0.51 7.39
N CYS A 52 -0.56 0.86 7.47
CA CYS A 52 -1.49 0.42 8.51
C CYS A 52 -1.80 -1.09 8.49
N GLY A 53 -1.43 -1.80 7.42
CA GLY A 53 -1.74 -3.22 7.23
C GLY A 53 -3.19 -3.48 6.82
N VAL A 54 -3.92 -2.44 6.44
CA VAL A 54 -5.30 -2.53 5.96
C VAL A 54 -5.29 -2.55 4.44
N ILE A 55 -4.72 -3.61 3.88
CA ILE A 55 -4.48 -3.72 2.43
C ILE A 55 -5.78 -3.67 1.60
N GLY A 56 -6.89 -4.19 2.13
CA GLY A 56 -8.18 -4.12 1.45
C GLY A 56 -8.59 -2.68 1.12
N GLU A 57 -8.55 -1.79 2.11
CA GLU A 57 -8.88 -0.36 1.93
C GLU A 57 -7.85 0.35 1.03
N ALA A 58 -6.58 -0.06 1.05
CA ALA A 58 -5.58 0.45 0.11
C ALA A 58 -5.93 0.09 -1.35
N LEU A 59 -6.42 -1.14 -1.59
CA LEU A 59 -6.82 -1.59 -2.91
C LEU A 59 -8.13 -0.95 -3.39
N GLU A 60 -9.07 -0.69 -2.48
CA GLU A 60 -10.31 0.03 -2.78
C GLU A 60 -9.98 1.44 -3.30
N VAL A 61 -9.18 2.21 -2.55
CA VAL A 61 -8.75 3.56 -2.98
C VAL A 61 -8.02 3.50 -4.32
N PHE A 62 -7.17 2.50 -4.55
CA PHE A 62 -6.48 2.33 -5.83
C PHE A 62 -7.46 2.08 -6.99
N GLN A 63 -8.50 1.27 -6.76
CA GLN A 63 -9.50 0.94 -7.78
C GLN A 63 -10.43 2.11 -8.11
N ASP A 64 -10.62 3.03 -7.18
CA ASP A 64 -11.41 4.25 -7.39
C ASP A 64 -10.68 5.29 -8.25
N VAL A 65 -9.36 5.15 -8.45
CA VAL A 65 -8.59 6.01 -9.35
C VAL A 65 -8.81 5.57 -10.81
N PRO A 66 -9.21 6.48 -11.72
CA PRO A 66 -9.32 6.16 -13.14
C PRO A 66 -8.02 5.62 -13.72
N ALA A 67 -8.08 4.52 -14.46
CA ALA A 67 -6.91 3.85 -15.00
C ALA A 67 -6.03 4.80 -15.85
N GLU A 68 -6.68 5.70 -16.59
CA GLU A 68 -6.06 6.69 -17.49
C GLU A 68 -5.26 7.76 -16.75
N THR A 69 -5.52 7.96 -15.45
CA THR A 69 -4.81 8.95 -14.62
C THR A 69 -3.83 8.33 -13.64
N THR A 70 -3.68 6.99 -13.63
CA THR A 70 -2.71 6.33 -12.76
C THR A 70 -1.26 6.59 -13.20
N GLU A 71 -0.37 6.77 -12.23
CA GLU A 71 1.08 6.95 -12.44
C GLU A 71 1.88 5.93 -11.63
N VAL A 72 3.16 5.74 -11.97
CA VAL A 72 4.08 4.80 -11.33
C VAL A 72 4.05 4.84 -9.80
N LEU A 73 3.89 6.04 -9.21
CA LEU A 73 3.88 6.22 -7.75
C LEU A 73 2.75 5.45 -7.05
N ILE A 74 1.52 5.47 -7.58
CA ILE A 74 0.41 4.78 -6.92
C ILE A 74 0.52 3.26 -7.06
N TRP A 75 1.04 2.79 -8.21
CA TRP A 75 1.36 1.38 -8.41
C TRP A 75 2.44 0.91 -7.45
N ASN A 76 3.52 1.68 -7.28
CA ASN A 76 4.58 1.38 -6.31
C ASN A 76 4.06 1.32 -4.87
N ALA A 77 3.13 2.21 -4.50
CA ALA A 77 2.49 2.17 -3.18
C ALA A 77 1.73 0.86 -2.95
N VAL A 78 0.92 0.41 -3.91
CA VAL A 78 0.18 -0.87 -3.81
C VAL A 78 1.12 -2.07 -3.83
N ILE A 79 2.01 -2.16 -4.82
CA ILE A 79 2.94 -3.29 -5.00
C ILE A 79 3.82 -3.44 -3.75
N GLY A 80 4.33 -2.32 -3.24
CA GLY A 80 5.17 -2.29 -2.03
C GLY A 80 4.40 -2.63 -0.76
N GLY A 81 3.15 -2.15 -0.64
CA GLY A 81 2.25 -2.54 0.43
C GLY A 81 2.05 -4.06 0.47
N LEU A 82 1.64 -4.65 -0.65
CA LEU A 82 1.44 -6.10 -0.79
C LEU A 82 2.73 -6.88 -0.44
N ALA A 83 3.88 -6.42 -0.94
CA ALA A 83 5.17 -7.06 -0.70
C ALA A 83 5.58 -7.04 0.78
N VAL A 84 5.36 -5.94 1.49
CA VAL A 84 5.70 -5.81 2.92
C VAL A 84 4.81 -6.70 3.79
N HIS A 85 3.56 -6.91 3.40
CA HIS A 85 2.60 -7.74 4.14
C HIS A 85 2.59 -9.21 3.71
N GLY A 86 3.59 -9.65 2.93
CA GLY A 86 3.77 -11.05 2.55
C GLY A 86 2.83 -11.53 1.43
N MET A 87 2.03 -10.64 0.85
CA MET A 87 1.10 -10.92 -0.26
C MET A 87 1.86 -10.92 -1.60
N SER A 88 2.86 -11.81 -1.70
CA SER A 88 3.84 -11.80 -2.79
C SER A 88 3.21 -12.12 -4.15
N ARG A 89 2.19 -12.99 -4.18
CA ARG A 89 1.49 -13.34 -5.42
C ARG A 89 0.70 -12.16 -5.97
N GLU A 90 -0.03 -11.48 -5.10
CA GLU A 90 -0.83 -10.30 -5.41
C GLU A 90 0.07 -9.13 -5.83
N SER A 91 1.22 -8.96 -5.18
CA SER A 91 2.22 -7.96 -5.54
C SER A 91 2.73 -8.16 -6.98
N VAL A 92 3.07 -9.40 -7.36
CA VAL A 92 3.47 -9.74 -8.74
C VAL A 92 2.32 -9.55 -9.73
N GLN A 93 1.09 -9.89 -9.35
CA GLN A 93 -0.09 -9.64 -10.19
C GLN A 93 -0.32 -8.15 -10.44
N MET A 94 -0.10 -7.30 -9.43
CA MET A 94 -0.21 -5.84 -9.58
C MET A 94 0.91 -5.28 -10.46
N PHE A 95 2.14 -5.79 -10.35
CA PHE A 95 3.21 -5.47 -11.30
C PHE A 95 2.83 -5.80 -12.74
N GLN A 96 2.30 -7.00 -12.98
CA GLN A 96 1.85 -7.39 -14.33
C GLN A 96 0.73 -6.47 -14.81
N LYS A 97 -0.24 -6.13 -13.96
CA LYS A 97 -1.32 -5.19 -14.32
C LYS A 97 -0.79 -3.80 -14.70
N MET A 98 0.24 -3.31 -14.01
CA MET A 98 0.90 -2.04 -14.32
C MET A 98 1.48 -2.07 -15.75
N GLU A 99 2.17 -3.15 -16.13
CA GLU A 99 2.72 -3.32 -17.48
C GLU A 99 1.61 -3.38 -18.53
N HIS A 100 0.52 -4.11 -18.28
CA HIS A 100 -0.62 -4.20 -19.20
C HIS A 100 -1.37 -2.87 -19.33
N ALA A 101 -1.34 -2.02 -18.30
CA ALA A 101 -1.88 -0.65 -18.35
C ALA A 101 -0.96 0.32 -19.12
N GLY A 102 0.20 -0.14 -19.62
CA GLY A 102 1.16 0.69 -20.34
C GLY A 102 1.96 1.63 -19.44
N VAL A 103 1.90 1.45 -18.12
CA VAL A 103 2.66 2.24 -17.16
C VAL A 103 4.05 1.62 -17.01
N VAL A 104 5.09 2.37 -17.35
CA VAL A 104 6.47 1.88 -17.36
C VAL A 104 7.01 1.71 -15.93
N PRO A 105 7.41 0.50 -15.51
CA PRO A 105 8.04 0.26 -14.21
C PRO A 105 9.34 1.06 -14.04
N ASP A 106 9.56 1.62 -12.85
CA ASP A 106 10.82 2.28 -12.49
C ASP A 106 11.72 1.36 -11.64
N GLU A 107 12.92 1.84 -11.29
CA GLU A 107 13.87 1.09 -10.45
C GLU A 107 13.24 0.65 -9.13
N ILE A 108 12.38 1.48 -8.53
CA ILE A 108 11.68 1.16 -7.29
C ILE A 108 10.69 0.01 -7.55
N THR A 109 9.93 0.05 -8.64
CA THR A 109 9.00 -1.02 -9.00
C THR A 109 9.72 -2.38 -9.07
N TYR A 110 10.85 -2.45 -9.78
CA TYR A 110 11.63 -3.69 -9.91
C TYR A 110 12.16 -4.18 -8.56
N LEU A 111 12.61 -3.29 -7.68
CA LEU A 111 13.06 -3.66 -6.34
C LEU A 111 11.93 -4.26 -5.49
N LEU A 112 10.73 -3.69 -5.56
CA LEU A 112 9.56 -4.18 -4.84
C LEU A 112 9.14 -5.58 -5.33
N SER A 113 9.12 -5.79 -6.65
CA SER A 113 8.78 -7.09 -7.23
C SER A 113 9.87 -8.14 -6.97
N ALA A 114 11.15 -7.78 -7.02
CA ALA A 114 12.27 -8.68 -6.73
C ALA A 114 12.26 -9.17 -5.26
N LYS A 115 11.81 -8.32 -4.32
CA LYS A 115 11.62 -8.70 -2.92
C LYS A 115 10.64 -9.88 -2.79
N CYS A 116 9.58 -9.90 -3.59
CA CYS A 116 8.60 -10.98 -3.62
C CYS A 116 9.13 -12.26 -4.29
N LEU A 117 9.99 -12.15 -5.30
CA LEU A 117 10.56 -13.32 -6.00
C LEU A 117 11.53 -14.13 -5.12
N ARG A 118 12.25 -13.48 -4.19
CA ARG A 118 13.08 -14.17 -3.20
C ARG A 118 12.29 -15.08 -2.26
N ALA A 119 11.02 -14.76 -1.99
CA ALA A 119 10.14 -15.59 -1.17
C ALA A 119 9.68 -16.88 -1.89
N TRP A 120 9.65 -16.88 -3.23
CA TRP A 120 9.35 -18.07 -4.03
C TRP A 120 10.54 -19.03 -4.17
N TRP A 121 11.78 -18.52 -4.24
CA TRP A 121 12.96 -19.35 -4.52
C TRP A 121 13.49 -20.15 -3.32
N PHE A 122 13.12 -19.78 -2.09
CA PHE A 122 13.56 -20.49 -0.86
C PHE A 122 12.41 -21.14 -0.08
N GLY A 123 11.19 -21.12 -0.63
CA GLY A 123 9.99 -21.67 0.00
C GLY A 123 9.42 -22.91 -0.70
N GLY A 124 10.25 -23.66 -1.43
CA GLY A 124 9.90 -24.92 -2.08
C GLY A 124 10.56 -26.13 -1.43
#